data_AF-A0A1Q5ZYC4-F1
#
_entry.id   AF-A0A1Q5ZYC4-F1
#
_cell.length_a   1.000
_cell.length_b   1.000
_cell.length_c   1.000
_cell.angle_alpha   90.00
_cell.angle_beta   90.00
_cell.angle_gamma   90.00
#
_symmetry.space_group_name_H-M   'P 1'
#
loop_
_entity.id
_entity.type
_entity.pdbx_description
1 polymer ?
#
loop_
_entity_poly.entity_id
_entity_poly.type
_entity_poly.pdbx_seq_one_letter_code
_entity_poly.pdbx_strand_id
1 'polypeptide(L)'
;MLFQFYKTFLWWNLLITIVAIYAVNLGGPGNVGNSIIIKLIGYLGAWSFQTYFYKYVYFYYRNAGQSVKKLYSYTFSIDFVTYLLLTGSYIIYIHYPHVKG
;
A
#
# COMPACT_ATOMS: atom_id res chain seq x y z
N MET A 1 0.77 -2.66 19.32
CA MET A 1 2.05 -2.66 18.57
C MET A 1 1.86 -2.69 17.06
N LEU A 2 1.09 -3.64 16.49
CA LEU A 2 0.84 -3.67 15.04
C LEU A 2 0.23 -2.34 14.54
N PHE A 3 -0.67 -1.74 15.30
CA PHE A 3 -1.25 -0.42 15.03
C PHE A 3 -0.25 0.75 15.11
N GLN A 4 0.69 0.73 16.08
CA GLN A 4 1.76 1.74 16.17
C GLN A 4 2.69 1.67 14.96
N PHE A 5 3.08 0.45 14.59
CA PHE A 5 3.92 0.19 13.43
C PHE A 5 3.20 0.61 12.14
N TYR A 6 1.93 0.23 12.02
CA TYR A 6 1.07 0.60 10.91
C TYR A 6 0.94 2.11 10.77
N LYS A 7 0.78 2.86 11.87
CA LYS A 7 0.65 4.34 11.85
C LYS A 7 1.82 5.04 11.15
N THR A 8 3.03 4.53 11.30
CA THR A 8 4.22 5.09 10.62
C THR A 8 4.17 4.88 9.10
N PHE A 9 3.68 3.71 8.66
CA PHE A 9 3.55 3.39 7.23
C PHE A 9 2.24 3.83 6.61
N LEU A 10 1.24 4.19 7.42
CA LEU A 10 -0.10 4.58 6.96
C LEU A 10 -0.03 5.76 6.01
N TRP A 11 0.71 6.82 6.38
CA TRP A 11 0.86 8.01 5.53
C TRP A 11 1.57 7.71 4.21
N TRP A 12 2.62 6.89 4.24
CA TRP A 12 3.34 6.48 3.04
C TRP A 12 2.46 5.64 2.12
N ASN A 13 1.80 4.63 2.67
CA ASN A 13 0.92 3.75 1.91
C ASN A 13 -0.27 4.52 1.31
N LEU A 14 -0.84 5.46 2.06
CA LEU A 14 -1.94 6.33 1.63
C LEU A 14 -1.50 7.24 0.48
N LEU A 15 -0.32 7.86 0.56
CA LEU A 15 0.25 8.65 -0.54
C LEU A 15 0.42 7.80 -1.81
N ILE A 16 1.03 6.61 -1.68
CA ILE A 16 1.20 5.70 -2.82
C ILE A 16 -0.18 5.25 -3.37
N THR A 17 -1.21 5.09 -2.52
CA THR A 17 -2.57 4.73 -2.96
C THR A 17 -3.18 5.85 -3.81
N ILE A 18 -3.03 7.10 -3.37
CA ILE A 18 -3.52 8.25 -4.12
C ILE A 18 -2.82 8.33 -5.48
N VAL A 19 -1.50 8.19 -5.52
CA VAL A 19 -0.72 8.21 -6.78
C VAL A 19 -1.15 7.06 -7.70
N ALA A 20 -1.36 5.85 -7.15
CA ALA A 20 -1.82 4.70 -7.92
C ALA A 20 -3.22 4.92 -8.52
N ILE A 21 -4.17 5.45 -7.74
CA ILE A 21 -5.53 5.78 -8.23
C ILE A 21 -5.48 6.90 -9.27
N TYR A 22 -4.64 7.91 -9.06
CA TYR A 22 -4.45 8.99 -10.03
C TYR A 22 -3.91 8.47 -11.37
N ALA A 23 -2.97 7.51 -11.36
CA ALA A 23 -2.47 6.87 -12.57
C ALA A 23 -3.57 6.06 -13.33
N VAL A 24 -4.51 5.45 -12.61
CA VAL A 24 -5.69 4.81 -13.20
C VAL A 24 -6.66 5.84 -13.78
N ASN A 25 -6.84 6.99 -13.13
CA ASN A 25 -7.69 8.07 -13.65
C ASN A 25 -7.17 8.59 -15.00
N LEU A 26 -5.86 8.79 -15.15
CA LEU A 26 -5.26 9.31 -16.38
C LEU A 26 -5.28 8.32 -17.56
N GLY A 27 -5.13 7.02 -17.30
CA GLY A 27 -5.00 5.99 -18.36
C GLY A 27 -6.19 5.04 -18.49
N GLY A 28 -7.25 5.24 -17.70
CA GLY A 28 -8.42 4.37 -17.68
C GLY A 28 -8.14 2.95 -17.16
N PRO A 29 -9.08 2.00 -17.41
CA PRO A 29 -9.01 0.63 -16.88
C PRO A 29 -7.79 -0.17 -17.35
N GLY A 30 -7.24 0.16 -18.52
CA GLY A 30 -6.02 -0.47 -19.02
C GLY A 30 -4.78 -0.18 -18.17
N ASN A 31 -4.80 0.91 -17.39
CA ASN A 31 -3.68 1.33 -16.55
C ASN A 31 -3.68 0.70 -15.15
N VAL A 32 -4.60 -0.22 -14.85
CA VAL A 32 -4.63 -0.92 -13.56
C VAL A 32 -3.33 -1.67 -13.31
N GLY A 33 -2.76 -2.32 -14.34
CA GLY A 33 -1.45 -2.97 -14.24
C GLY A 33 -0.34 -2.02 -13.79
N ASN A 34 -0.28 -0.81 -14.37
CA ASN A 34 0.70 0.21 -13.99
C ASN A 34 0.50 0.69 -12.54
N SER A 35 -0.75 0.82 -12.09
CA SER A 35 -1.03 1.20 -10.71
C SER A 35 -0.59 0.14 -9.69
N ILE A 36 -0.68 -1.14 -10.04
CA ILE A 36 -0.12 -2.25 -9.22
C ILE A 36 1.41 -2.14 -9.15
N ILE A 37 2.07 -1.86 -10.28
CA ILE A 37 3.54 -1.69 -10.32
C ILE A 37 3.97 -0.51 -9.43
N ILE A 38 3.28 0.63 -9.50
CA ILE A 38 3.52 1.78 -8.63
C ILE A 38 3.39 1.38 -7.15
N LYS A 39 2.39 0.56 -6.83
CA LYS A 39 2.18 0.05 -5.47
C LYS A 39 3.35 -0.79 -4.98
N LEU A 40 3.83 -1.73 -5.80
CA LEU A 40 4.98 -2.57 -5.50
C LEU A 40 6.27 -1.75 -5.33
N ILE A 41 6.50 -0.75 -6.18
CA ILE A 41 7.63 0.18 -6.03
C ILE A 41 7.52 0.96 -4.71
N GLY A 42 6.32 1.39 -4.34
CA GLY A 42 6.06 2.04 -3.04
C GLY A 42 6.40 1.16 -1.84
N TYR A 43 6.07 -0.15 -1.91
CA TYR A 43 6.44 -1.11 -0.86
C TYR A 43 7.95 -1.39 -0.81
N LEU A 44 8.61 -1.48 -1.97
CA LEU A 44 10.07 -1.59 -2.04
C LEU A 44 10.75 -0.34 -1.44
N GLY A 45 10.20 0.86 -1.71
CA GLY A 45 10.68 2.10 -1.11
C GLY A 45 10.54 2.12 0.42
N ALA A 46 9.36 1.74 0.94
CA ALA A 46 9.13 1.63 2.38
C ALA A 46 10.06 0.61 3.05
N TRP A 47 10.27 -0.53 2.41
CA TRP A 47 11.17 -1.57 2.90
C TRP A 47 12.64 -1.13 2.87
N SER A 48 13.06 -0.44 1.81
CA SER A 48 14.43 0.10 1.68
C SER A 48 14.71 1.17 2.72
N PHE A 49 13.77 2.11 2.93
CA PHE A 49 13.85 3.13 3.97
C PHE A 49 14.00 2.49 5.35
N GLN A 50 13.20 1.47 5.66
CA GLN A 50 13.35 0.80 6.95
C GLN A 50 14.63 -0.05 7.04
N THR A 51 15.09 -0.66 5.96
CA THR A 51 16.36 -1.40 5.98
C THR A 51 17.52 -0.46 6.35
N TYR A 52 17.47 0.81 5.92
CA TYR A 52 18.41 1.84 6.31
C TYR A 52 18.31 2.21 7.80
N PHE A 53 17.09 2.38 8.33
CA PHE A 53 16.85 2.68 9.75
C PHE A 53 16.71 1.43 10.65
N TYR A 54 17.12 0.26 10.15
CA TYR A 54 16.82 -1.04 10.73
C TYR A 54 17.31 -1.19 12.16
N LYS A 55 18.49 -0.63 12.49
CA LYS A 55 19.09 -0.76 13.83
C LYS A 55 18.15 -0.25 14.93
N TYR A 56 17.54 0.92 14.75
CA TYR A 56 16.67 1.53 15.77
C TYR A 56 15.32 0.80 15.89
N VAL A 57 14.76 0.40 14.76
CA VAL A 57 13.46 -0.29 14.70
C VAL A 57 13.59 -1.73 15.22
N TYR A 58 14.69 -2.40 14.89
CA TYR A 58 14.91 -3.80 15.25
C TYR A 58 15.01 -4.01 16.76
N PHE A 59 15.75 -3.17 17.47
CA PHE A 59 15.87 -3.29 18.93
C PHE A 59 14.53 -3.08 19.65
N TYR A 60 13.72 -2.12 19.19
CA TYR A 60 12.41 -1.85 19.79
C TYR A 60 11.44 -3.03 19.67
N TYR A 61 11.32 -3.62 18.47
CA TYR A 61 10.36 -4.70 18.21
C TYR A 61 10.89 -6.10 18.63
N ARG A 62 12.22 -6.31 18.63
CA ARG A 62 12.81 -7.55 19.14
C ARG A 62 12.69 -7.65 20.67
N ASN A 63 12.83 -6.53 21.39
CA ASN A 63 12.58 -6.49 22.83
C ASN A 63 11.10 -6.79 23.19
N ALA A 64 10.18 -6.59 22.22
CA ALA A 64 8.78 -6.95 22.36
C ALA A 64 8.43 -8.38 21.90
N GLY A 65 9.42 -9.21 21.55
CA GLY A 65 9.20 -10.60 21.12
C GLY A 65 8.55 -10.77 19.74
N GLN A 66 8.43 -9.69 18.95
CA GLN A 66 7.76 -9.70 17.65
C GLN A 66 8.77 -9.76 16.51
N SER A 67 8.49 -10.58 15.50
CA SER A 67 9.28 -10.60 14.27
C SER A 67 8.90 -9.42 13.39
N VAL A 68 9.82 -8.47 13.20
CA VAL A 68 9.65 -7.30 12.32
C VAL A 68 9.22 -7.70 10.91
N LYS A 69 9.76 -8.82 10.38
CA LYS A 69 9.38 -9.35 9.06
C LYS A 69 7.87 -9.68 8.98
N LYS A 70 7.31 -10.30 10.01
CA LYS A 70 5.87 -10.64 10.06
C LYS A 70 5.00 -9.38 10.12
N LEU A 71 5.41 -8.38 10.90
CA LEU A 71 4.72 -7.09 10.98
C LEU A 71 4.64 -6.38 9.62
N TYR A 72 5.70 -6.45 8.81
CA TYR A 72 5.69 -5.95 7.43
C TYR A 72 4.75 -6.70 6.53
N SER A 73 4.87 -8.03 6.49
CA SER A 73 3.98 -8.85 5.64
C SER A 73 2.52 -8.56 5.96
N TYR A 74 2.12 -8.52 7.24
CA TYR A 74 0.74 -8.17 7.60
C TYR A 74 0.35 -6.76 7.17
N THR A 75 1.22 -5.76 7.39
CA THR A 75 0.94 -4.37 7.03
C THR A 75 0.75 -4.20 5.52
N PHE A 76 1.65 -4.76 4.72
CA PHE A 76 1.58 -4.69 3.27
C PHE A 76 0.43 -5.51 2.70
N SER A 77 0.13 -6.69 3.26
CA SER A 77 -1.03 -7.48 2.84
C SER A 77 -2.35 -6.76 3.12
N ILE A 78 -2.52 -6.18 4.31
CA ILE A 78 -3.73 -5.42 4.66
C ILE A 78 -3.86 -4.18 3.75
N ASP A 79 -2.77 -3.45 3.53
CA ASP A 79 -2.76 -2.29 2.64
C ASP A 79 -3.10 -2.67 1.20
N PHE A 80 -2.52 -3.77 0.69
CA PHE A 80 -2.75 -4.22 -0.67
C PHE A 80 -4.21 -4.66 -0.90
N VAL A 81 -4.80 -5.39 0.05
CA VAL A 81 -6.22 -5.75 0.01
C VAL A 81 -7.10 -4.50 0.04
N THR A 82 -6.76 -3.52 0.89
CA THR A 82 -7.48 -2.24 0.97
C THR A 82 -7.40 -1.49 -0.36
N TYR A 83 -6.22 -1.45 -0.97
CA TYR A 83 -6.00 -0.86 -2.29
C TYR A 83 -6.83 -1.56 -3.37
N LEU A 84 -6.86 -2.90 -3.42
CA LEU A 84 -7.67 -3.64 -4.39
C LEU A 84 -9.17 -3.34 -4.25
N LEU A 85 -9.67 -3.27 -3.01
CA LEU A 85 -11.07 -2.91 -2.74
C LEU A 85 -11.39 -1.48 -3.20
N LEU A 86 -10.51 -0.52 -2.90
CA LEU A 86 -10.68 0.87 -3.31
C LEU A 86 -10.62 1.03 -4.83
N THR A 87 -9.59 0.51 -5.48
CA THR A 87 -9.45 0.59 -6.94
C THR A 87 -10.56 -0.18 -7.66
N GLY A 88 -10.95 -1.36 -7.16
CA GLY A 88 -12.09 -2.10 -7.70
C GLY A 88 -13.40 -1.33 -7.60
N SER A 89 -13.71 -0.78 -6.43
CA SER A 89 -14.92 0.05 -6.24
C SER A 89 -14.92 1.31 -7.11
N TYR A 90 -13.76 1.95 -7.27
CA TYR A 90 -13.58 3.12 -8.12
C TYR A 90 -13.80 2.82 -9.61
N ILE A 91 -13.25 1.72 -10.12
CA ILE A 91 -13.48 1.29 -11.51
C ILE A 91 -14.95 0.99 -11.74
N ILE A 92 -15.58 0.25 -10.83
CA ILE A 92 -17.02 -0.05 -10.92
C ILE A 92 -17.80 1.26 -10.97
N TYR A 93 -17.53 2.21 -10.06
CA TYR A 93 -18.22 3.50 -10.02
C TYR A 93 -18.12 4.29 -11.33
N ILE A 94 -16.94 4.30 -11.98
CA ILE A 94 -16.73 5.04 -13.24
C ILE A 94 -17.33 4.31 -14.44
N HIS A 95 -17.29 2.98 -14.47
CA HIS A 95 -17.80 2.20 -15.62
C HIS A 95 -19.30 1.91 -15.56
N TYR A 96 -19.91 1.81 -14.38
CA TYR A 96 -21.35 1.54 -14.26
C TYR A 96 -22.27 2.56 -14.97
N PRO A 97 -22.01 3.88 -14.95
CA PRO A 97 -22.86 4.84 -15.66
C PRO A 97 -22.70 4.77 -17.19
N HIS A 98 -21.62 4.18 -17.73
CA HIS A 98 -21.38 4.08 -19.18
C HIS A 98 -22.01 2.85 -19.86
N VAL A 99 -22.42 1.83 -19.09
CA VAL A 99 -23.01 0.59 -19.65
C VAL A 99 -24.52 0.71 -19.87
N LYS A 100 -25.16 1.79 -19.38
CA LYS A 100 -26.61 2.03 -19.51
C LYS A 100 -26.98 3.09 -20.57
N GLY A 101 -26.04 3.48 -21.45
CA GLY A 101 -26.28 4.40 -22.56
C GLY A 101 -26.46 3.66 -23.88
#